data_AF-A0A529Y0I4-F1
#
_entry.id   AF-A0A529Y0I4-F1
#
_cell.length_a   1.000
_cell.length_b   1.000
_cell.length_c   1.000
_cell.angle_alpha   90.00
_cell.angle_beta   90.00
_cell.angle_gamma   90.00
#
_symmetry.space_group_name_H-M   'P 1'
#
loop_
_entity.id
_entity.type
_entity.pdbx_description
1 polymer ?
#
loop_
_entity_poly.entity_id
_entity_poly.type
_entity_poly.pdbx_seq_one_letter_code
_entity_poly.pdbx_strand_id
1 'polypeptide(L)'
;MNIPSTLKTTGRAAASLALVALSTAAAFAQEAAPAAPAAPAAPTPVLDTGNTAWMLTSTALVLMMTIPGLALFYGGMVRKKNVLATIMQSFAITCLVTVLWFMFGYSLAFTTNESASLNSYVGGFSRFFHHGITVSTLWLPGVANIPEFVFSMFQLTFAIITP
;
A
#
# COMPACT_ATOMS: atom_id res chain seq x y z
N MET A 1 28.19 16.93 -51.55
CA MET A 1 28.03 18.40 -51.49
C MET A 1 27.84 18.77 -50.03
N ASN A 2 28.92 19.25 -49.38
CA ASN A 2 29.02 19.44 -47.93
C ASN A 2 28.32 20.73 -47.50
N ILE A 3 27.29 20.61 -46.65
CA ILE A 3 26.67 21.77 -45.99
C ILE A 3 27.69 22.36 -45.01
N PRO A 4 28.02 23.65 -45.09
CA PRO A 4 29.04 24.28 -44.26
C PRO A 4 28.69 24.18 -42.77
N SER A 5 29.68 23.81 -41.95
CA SER A 5 29.56 23.58 -40.50
C SER A 5 29.12 24.81 -39.70
N THR A 6 29.25 26.00 -40.28
CA THR A 6 28.83 27.28 -39.69
C THR A 6 27.32 27.41 -39.56
N LEU A 7 26.52 26.77 -40.42
CA LEU A 7 25.04 26.84 -40.37
C LEU A 7 24.44 25.99 -39.23
N LYS A 8 25.11 24.90 -38.83
CA LYS A 8 24.65 23.99 -37.77
C LYS A 8 24.87 24.58 -36.37
N THR A 9 25.93 25.36 -36.18
CA THR A 9 26.25 26.01 -34.90
C THR A 9 25.33 27.20 -34.63
N THR A 10 24.97 27.98 -35.66
CA THR A 10 24.03 29.10 -35.55
C THR A 10 22.61 28.63 -35.24
N GLY A 11 22.17 27.49 -35.81
CA GLY A 11 20.86 26.89 -35.48
C GLY A 11 20.76 26.39 -34.04
N ARG A 12 21.84 25.85 -33.48
CA ARG A 12 21.90 25.43 -32.06
C ARG A 12 21.92 26.64 -31.12
N ALA A 13 22.67 27.71 -31.47
CA ALA A 13 22.69 28.94 -30.69
C ALA A 13 21.33 29.67 -30.67
N ALA A 14 20.60 29.69 -31.80
CA ALA A 14 19.25 30.24 -31.87
C ALA A 14 18.23 29.41 -31.07
N ALA A 15 18.35 28.07 -31.08
CA ALA A 15 17.53 27.18 -30.26
C ALA A 15 17.83 27.34 -28.76
N SER A 16 19.10 27.54 -28.38
CA SER A 16 19.49 27.81 -26.99
C SER A 16 19.02 29.19 -26.51
N LEU A 17 19.08 30.22 -27.35
CA LEU A 17 18.55 31.55 -27.02
C LEU A 17 17.02 31.53 -26.91
N ALA A 18 16.33 30.78 -27.77
CA ALA A 18 14.88 30.60 -27.69
C ALA A 18 14.45 29.83 -26.43
N LEU A 19 15.21 28.81 -26.04
CA LEU A 19 14.96 28.04 -24.81
C LEU A 19 15.23 28.87 -23.54
N VAL A 20 16.27 29.71 -23.57
CA VAL A 20 16.58 30.65 -22.49
C VAL A 20 15.52 31.76 -22.41
N ALA A 21 15.08 32.31 -23.55
CA ALA A 21 14.02 33.33 -23.60
C ALA A 21 12.67 32.79 -23.10
N LEU A 22 12.36 31.52 -23.39
CA LEU A 22 11.17 30.83 -22.86
C LEU A 22 11.28 30.59 -21.35
N SER A 23 12.49 30.31 -20.83
CA SER A 23 12.74 30.13 -19.40
C SER A 23 12.66 31.46 -18.62
N THR A 24 13.07 32.58 -19.22
CA THR A 24 12.97 33.89 -18.59
C THR A 24 11.55 34.45 -18.60
N ALA A 25 10.74 34.15 -19.63
CA ALA A 25 9.33 34.53 -19.65
C ALA A 25 8.50 33.79 -18.57
N ALA A 26 8.85 32.53 -18.27
CA ALA A 26 8.24 31.76 -17.19
C ALA A 26 8.53 32.35 -15.79
N ALA A 27 9.64 33.06 -15.62
CA ALA A 27 10.01 33.67 -14.34
C ALA A 27 9.20 34.95 -14.00
N PHE A 28 8.70 35.68 -15.01
CA PHE A 28 7.89 36.89 -14.82
C PHE A 28 6.38 36.65 -14.81
N ALA A 29 5.93 35.41 -15.02
CA ALA A 29 4.53 35.02 -14.95
C ALA A 29 4.10 34.49 -13.56
N GLN A 30 5.01 34.49 -12.58
CA GLN A 30 4.67 34.20 -11.18
C GLN A 30 3.97 35.42 -10.56
N GLU A 31 2.78 35.74 -11.07
CA GLU A 31 1.78 36.49 -10.32
C GLU A 31 1.60 35.72 -9.00
N ALA A 32 1.86 36.39 -7.88
CA ALA A 32 1.69 35.83 -6.57
C ALA A 32 0.22 35.42 -6.42
N ALA A 33 -0.05 34.13 -6.62
CA ALA A 33 -1.34 33.54 -6.31
C ALA A 33 -1.69 33.99 -4.88
N PRO A 34 -2.88 34.55 -4.64
CA PRO A 34 -3.29 34.95 -3.31
C PRO A 34 -3.05 33.77 -2.38
N ALA A 35 -2.32 34.00 -1.29
CA ALA A 35 -2.05 33.00 -0.28
C ALA A 35 -3.36 32.26 -0.01
N ALA A 36 -3.40 30.98 -0.42
CA ALA A 36 -4.57 30.16 -0.20
C ALA A 36 -4.89 30.29 1.29
N PRO A 37 -6.15 30.57 1.67
CA PRO A 37 -6.51 30.65 3.08
C PRO A 37 -5.94 29.40 3.74
N ALA A 38 -5.19 29.60 4.83
CA ALA A 38 -4.60 28.50 5.58
C ALA A 38 -5.68 27.43 5.72
N ALA A 39 -5.43 26.26 5.11
CA ALA A 39 -6.38 25.18 5.15
C ALA A 39 -6.77 24.99 6.63
N PRO A 40 -8.07 24.87 6.95
CA PRO A 40 -8.49 24.59 8.31
C PRO A 40 -7.61 23.47 8.84
N ALA A 41 -7.03 23.64 10.03
CA ALA A 41 -6.23 22.60 10.67
C ALA A 41 -6.97 21.27 10.48
N ALA A 42 -6.35 20.34 9.74
CA ALA A 42 -7.01 19.10 9.39
C ALA A 42 -7.58 18.51 10.69
N PRO A 43 -8.88 18.17 10.72
CA PRO A 43 -9.50 17.67 11.93
C PRO A 43 -8.63 16.54 12.45
N THR A 44 -8.26 16.60 13.73
CA THR A 44 -7.48 15.56 14.39
C THR A 44 -8.09 14.23 13.98
N PRO A 45 -7.35 13.32 13.33
CA PRO A 45 -7.93 12.11 12.77
C PRO A 45 -8.69 11.34 13.86
N VAL A 46 -10.02 11.46 13.84
CA VAL A 46 -10.91 10.75 14.75
C VAL A 46 -11.29 9.46 14.05
N LEU A 47 -11.19 8.35 14.80
CA LEU A 47 -11.60 7.03 14.35
C LEU A 47 -13.00 7.08 13.73
N ASP A 48 -13.12 6.59 12.50
CA ASP A 48 -14.42 6.43 11.85
C ASP A 48 -15.00 5.06 12.21
N THR A 49 -16.05 5.07 13.04
CA THR A 49 -16.68 3.84 13.54
C THR A 49 -17.40 3.08 12.44
N GLY A 50 -17.93 3.76 11.42
CA GLY A 50 -18.61 3.15 10.28
C GLY A 50 -17.63 2.40 9.39
N ASN A 51 -16.53 3.07 9.01
CA ASN A 51 -15.47 2.44 8.23
C ASN A 51 -14.83 1.26 8.98
N THR A 52 -14.62 1.42 10.29
CA THR A 52 -14.07 0.37 11.14
C THR A 52 -15.02 -0.84 11.23
N ALA A 53 -16.32 -0.63 11.42
CA ALA A 53 -17.31 -1.70 11.47
C ALA A 53 -17.42 -2.45 10.14
N TRP A 54 -17.38 -1.72 9.02
CA TRP A 54 -17.38 -2.32 7.69
C TRP A 54 -16.12 -3.14 7.42
N MET A 55 -14.95 -2.65 7.85
CA MET A 55 -13.69 -3.39 7.72
C MET A 55 -13.66 -4.66 8.55
N LEU A 56 -14.17 -4.63 9.79
CA LEU A 56 -14.30 -5.83 10.63
C LEU A 56 -15.26 -6.85 10.00
N THR A 57 -16.40 -6.38 9.49
CA THR A 57 -17.36 -7.22 8.77
C THR A 57 -16.71 -7.85 7.54
N SER A 58 -16.02 -7.03 6.73
CA SER A 58 -15.32 -7.48 5.53
C SER A 58 -14.23 -8.51 5.87
N THR A 59 -13.49 -8.31 6.96
CA THR A 59 -12.49 -9.26 7.46
C THR A 59 -13.13 -10.62 7.78
N ALA A 60 -14.29 -10.63 8.46
CA ALA A 60 -15.00 -11.86 8.76
C ALA A 60 -15.51 -12.57 7.47
N LEU A 61 -15.99 -11.80 6.48
CA LEU A 61 -16.43 -12.35 5.20
C LEU A 61 -15.28 -13.02 4.43
N VAL A 62 -14.11 -12.39 4.38
CA VAL A 62 -12.94 -12.96 3.69
C VAL A 62 -12.40 -14.18 4.46
N LEU A 63 -12.36 -14.13 5.79
CA LEU A 63 -11.95 -15.29 6.60
C LEU A 63 -12.86 -16.50 6.37
N MET A 64 -14.16 -16.27 6.17
CA MET A 64 -15.15 -17.31 5.85
C MET A 64 -14.83 -18.03 4.52
N MET A 65 -14.15 -17.36 3.58
CA MET A 65 -13.71 -17.96 2.33
C MET A 65 -12.69 -19.07 2.58
N THR A 66 -11.83 -18.94 3.59
CA THR A 66 -10.85 -19.99 3.93
C THR A 66 -11.45 -21.03 4.87
N ILE A 67 -12.10 -20.60 5.96
CA ILE A 67 -12.73 -21.47 6.95
C ILE A 67 -14.22 -21.09 7.06
N PRO A 68 -15.17 -21.89 6.53
CA PRO A 68 -15.02 -23.23 5.96
C PRO A 68 -14.90 -23.30 4.43
N GLY A 69 -14.93 -22.19 3.69
CA GLY A 69 -15.12 -22.18 2.23
C GLY A 69 -14.16 -23.08 1.43
N LEU A 70 -12.86 -22.78 1.47
CA LEU A 70 -11.83 -23.54 0.75
C LEU A 70 -11.63 -24.93 1.33
N ALA A 71 -11.70 -25.07 2.66
CA ALA A 71 -11.58 -26.36 3.32
C ALA A 71 -12.66 -27.36 2.84
N LEU A 72 -13.91 -26.91 2.72
CA LEU A 72 -15.01 -27.72 2.20
C LEU A 72 -14.93 -27.91 0.69
N PHE A 73 -14.53 -26.88 -0.06
CA PHE A 73 -14.40 -26.96 -1.52
C PHE A 73 -13.32 -27.98 -1.93
N TYR A 74 -12.11 -27.86 -1.38
CA TYR A 74 -11.03 -28.81 -1.65
C TYR A 74 -11.25 -30.15 -0.95
N GLY A 75 -11.85 -30.15 0.25
CA GLY A 75 -12.29 -31.36 0.92
C GLY A 75 -13.30 -32.18 0.10
N GLY A 76 -14.22 -31.52 -0.61
CA GLY A 76 -15.22 -32.17 -1.46
C GLY A 76 -14.66 -32.78 -2.75
N MET A 77 -13.51 -32.30 -3.23
CA MET A 77 -12.85 -32.81 -4.44
C MET A 77 -11.88 -33.96 -4.18
N VAL A 78 -11.53 -34.22 -2.92
CA VAL A 78 -10.63 -35.33 -2.56
C VAL A 78 -11.41 -36.59 -2.16
N ARG A 79 -10.75 -37.75 -2.28
CA ARG A 79 -11.32 -39.04 -1.85
C ARG A 79 -11.66 -38.99 -0.35
N LYS A 80 -12.75 -39.66 0.05
CA LYS A 80 -13.24 -39.71 1.45
C LYS A 80 -12.16 -39.98 2.51
N LYS A 81 -11.19 -40.85 2.21
CA LYS A 81 -10.06 -41.17 3.11
C LYS A 81 -9.09 -40.01 3.36
N ASN A 82 -9.06 -39.01 2.49
CA ASN A 82 -8.16 -37.86 2.56
C ASN A 82 -8.86 -36.55 2.97
N VAL A 83 -10.20 -36.53 3.05
CA VAL A 83 -10.98 -35.32 3.36
C VAL A 83 -10.56 -34.70 4.69
N LEU A 84 -10.41 -35.55 5.72
CA LEU A 84 -10.00 -35.09 7.04
C LEU A 84 -8.59 -34.45 7.00
N ALA A 85 -7.66 -35.04 6.25
CA ALA A 85 -6.32 -34.50 6.10
C ALA A 85 -6.34 -33.14 5.38
N THR A 86 -7.14 -32.99 4.32
CA THR A 86 -7.25 -31.74 3.56
C THR A 86 -7.85 -30.61 4.41
N ILE A 87 -8.92 -30.88 5.17
CA ILE A 87 -9.53 -29.87 6.05
C ILE A 87 -8.57 -29.46 7.17
N MET A 88 -7.89 -30.42 7.80
CA MET A 88 -6.92 -30.14 8.86
C MET A 88 -5.70 -29.38 8.34
N GLN A 89 -5.25 -29.66 7.10
CA GLN A 89 -4.17 -28.91 6.47
C GLN A 89 -4.57 -27.46 6.19
N SER A 90 -5.80 -27.20 5.70
CA SER A 90 -6.31 -25.83 5.52
C SER A 90 -6.35 -25.05 6.85
N PHE A 91 -6.79 -25.69 7.93
CA PHE A 91 -6.77 -25.09 9.27
C PHE A 91 -5.34 -24.83 9.77
N ALA A 92 -4.44 -25.80 9.61
CA ALA A 92 -3.04 -25.67 10.03
C ALA A 92 -2.31 -24.55 9.30
N ILE A 93 -2.51 -24.41 7.98
CA ILE A 93 -1.94 -23.30 7.19
C ILE A 93 -2.51 -21.96 7.66
N THR A 94 -3.81 -21.88 7.94
CA THR A 94 -4.42 -20.66 8.48
C THR A 94 -3.74 -20.20 9.78
N CYS A 95 -3.50 -21.13 10.71
CA CYS A 95 -2.78 -20.83 11.95
C CYS A 95 -1.32 -20.43 11.68
N LEU A 96 -0.61 -21.16 10.82
CA LEU A 96 0.78 -20.89 10.48
C LEU A 96 0.95 -19.50 9.86
N VAL A 97 0.15 -19.16 8.85
CA VAL A 97 0.20 -17.86 8.18
C VAL A 97 -0.14 -16.74 9.15
N THR A 98 -1.09 -16.94 10.06
CA THR A 98 -1.40 -15.95 11.11
C THR A 98 -0.18 -15.63 11.98
N VAL A 99 0.58 -16.65 12.39
CA VAL A 99 1.80 -16.45 13.19
C VAL A 99 2.88 -15.74 12.36
N LEU A 100 3.12 -16.16 11.12
CA LEU A 100 4.12 -15.54 10.24
C LEU A 100 3.78 -14.08 9.92
N TRP A 101 2.49 -13.79 9.71
CA TRP A 101 1.98 -12.45 9.49
C TRP A 101 2.25 -11.53 10.69
N PHE A 102 1.96 -12.03 11.89
CA PHE A 102 2.20 -11.31 13.13
C PHE A 102 3.68 -11.02 13.34
N MET A 103 4.55 -12.01 13.08
CA MET A 103 5.99 -11.89 13.25
C MET A 103 6.59 -10.85 12.31
N PHE A 104 6.43 -11.02 11.00
CA PHE A 104 7.09 -10.14 10.01
C PHE A 104 6.23 -9.83 8.77
N GLY A 105 5.22 -10.64 8.45
CA GLY A 105 4.48 -10.50 7.19
C GLY A 105 3.82 -9.12 7.03
N TYR A 106 3.19 -8.61 8.08
CA TYR A 106 2.62 -7.25 8.05
C TYR A 106 3.70 -6.18 7.80
N SER A 107 4.83 -6.29 8.50
CA SER A 107 5.92 -5.31 8.39
C SER A 107 6.49 -5.27 6.97
N LEU A 108 6.78 -6.44 6.40
CA LEU A 108 7.35 -6.52 5.05
C LEU A 108 6.40 -6.05 3.95
N ALA A 109 5.08 -6.15 4.16
CA ALA A 109 4.09 -5.74 3.16
C ALA A 109 3.71 -4.26 3.24
N PHE A 110 3.58 -3.70 4.46
CA PHE A 110 2.95 -2.39 4.67
C PHE A 110 3.85 -1.34 5.34
N THR A 111 5.14 -1.61 5.51
CA THR A 111 6.09 -0.62 6.03
C THR A 111 7.10 -0.17 4.98
N THR A 112 7.79 0.92 5.26
CA THR A 112 8.84 1.44 4.38
C THR A 112 10.20 0.85 4.70
N ASN A 113 11.02 0.67 3.66
CA ASN A 113 12.42 0.28 3.78
C ASN A 113 13.31 1.54 3.73
N GLU A 114 14.47 1.51 4.39
CA GLU A 114 15.43 2.63 4.35
C GLU A 114 16.05 2.81 2.95
N SER A 115 16.20 1.73 2.20
CA SER A 115 16.66 1.77 0.81
C SER A 115 15.49 2.05 -0.13
N ALA A 116 15.49 3.22 -0.77
CA ALA A 116 14.45 3.63 -1.72
C ALA A 116 14.28 2.64 -2.89
N SER A 117 15.36 1.99 -3.35
CA SER A 117 15.31 0.99 -4.41
C SER A 117 14.70 -0.33 -3.97
N LEU A 118 14.89 -0.73 -2.70
CA LEU A 118 14.32 -1.97 -2.17
C LEU A 118 12.86 -1.78 -1.75
N ASN A 119 12.47 -0.56 -1.38
CA ASN A 119 11.12 -0.26 -0.91
C ASN A 119 10.02 -0.56 -1.96
N SER A 120 10.35 -0.50 -3.25
CA SER A 120 9.42 -0.87 -4.32
C SER A 120 9.08 -2.36 -4.37
N TYR A 121 9.88 -3.22 -3.74
CA TYR A 121 9.72 -4.67 -3.77
C TYR A 121 9.40 -5.25 -2.39
N VAL A 122 10.02 -4.71 -1.34
CA VAL A 122 9.85 -5.18 0.03
C VAL A 122 9.85 -4.00 1.00
N GLY A 123 8.98 -4.06 2.00
CA GLY A 123 8.96 -3.12 3.10
C GLY A 123 10.16 -3.25 4.04
N GLY A 124 10.00 -2.68 5.24
CA GLY A 124 10.99 -2.74 6.30
C GLY A 124 10.60 -3.66 7.45
N PHE A 125 11.39 -3.62 8.52
CA PHE A 125 11.17 -4.35 9.77
C PHE A 125 10.66 -3.45 10.91
N SER A 126 10.18 -2.25 10.59
CA SER A 126 9.77 -1.25 11.60
C SER A 126 8.54 -1.66 12.42
N ARG A 127 7.72 -2.59 11.91
CA ARG A 127 6.54 -3.14 12.59
C ARG A 127 6.67 -4.64 12.87
N PHE A 128 7.89 -5.12 13.06
CA PHE A 128 8.15 -6.51 13.48
C PHE A 128 7.41 -6.81 14.80
N PHE A 129 6.74 -7.96 14.89
CA PHE A 129 5.82 -8.31 15.99
C PHE A 129 4.74 -7.25 16.30
N HIS A 130 4.30 -6.49 15.30
CA HIS A 130 3.36 -5.37 15.47
C HIS A 130 3.88 -4.29 16.45
N HIS A 131 5.19 -4.16 16.59
CA HIS A 131 5.82 -3.18 17.46
C HIS A 131 5.37 -1.75 17.09
N GLY A 132 4.95 -0.98 18.10
CA GLY A 132 4.54 0.42 17.92
C GLY A 132 3.13 0.62 17.36
N ILE A 133 2.35 -0.45 17.13
CA ILE A 133 0.92 -0.34 16.80
C ILE A 133 0.12 -0.29 18.10
N THR A 134 -0.63 0.78 18.31
CA THR A 134 -1.57 0.93 19.43
C THR A 134 -3.01 1.00 18.93
N VAL A 135 -3.99 0.92 19.84
CA VAL A 135 -5.42 1.11 19.52
C VAL A 135 -5.75 2.49 18.96
N SER A 136 -4.90 3.49 19.21
CA SER A 136 -5.03 4.85 18.69
C SER A 136 -4.26 5.06 17.39
N THR A 137 -3.47 4.09 16.95
CA THR A 137 -2.72 4.20 15.71
C THR A 137 -3.67 4.00 14.53
N LEU A 138 -3.83 5.02 13.70
CA LEU A 138 -4.71 5.01 12.54
C LEU A 138 -3.92 4.76 11.26
N TRP A 139 -4.48 3.91 10.40
CA TRP A 139 -4.02 3.73 9.04
C TRP A 139 -4.62 4.81 8.13
N LEU A 140 -3.78 5.44 7.30
CA LEU A 140 -4.11 6.61 6.47
C LEU A 140 -4.93 7.68 7.22
N PRO A 141 -4.30 8.42 8.15
CA PRO A 141 -4.96 9.49 8.88
C PRO A 141 -5.48 10.57 7.92
N GLY A 142 -6.77 10.92 8.04
CA GLY A 142 -7.43 11.94 7.21
C GLY A 142 -8.18 11.41 5.98
N VAL A 143 -8.06 10.12 5.64
CA VAL A 143 -8.79 9.50 4.51
C VAL A 143 -9.71 8.39 4.99
N ALA A 144 -9.11 7.35 5.58
CA ALA A 144 -9.84 6.16 6.02
C ALA A 144 -10.20 6.23 7.50
N ASN A 145 -9.29 6.78 8.33
CA ASN A 145 -9.42 6.86 9.79
C ASN A 145 -9.80 5.52 10.45
N ILE A 146 -9.22 4.43 9.95
CA ILE A 146 -9.42 3.07 10.47
C ILE A 146 -8.23 2.70 11.36
N PRO A 147 -8.42 2.02 12.50
CA PRO A 147 -7.32 1.51 13.31
C PRO A 147 -6.38 0.62 12.50
N GLU A 148 -5.07 0.82 12.64
CA GLU A 148 -4.06 0.08 11.90
C GLU A 148 -4.12 -1.43 12.18
N PHE A 149 -4.50 -1.84 13.40
CA PHE A 149 -4.77 -3.24 13.72
C PHE A 149 -5.89 -3.84 12.86
N VAL A 150 -6.99 -3.11 12.64
CA VAL A 150 -8.13 -3.60 11.84
C VAL A 150 -7.71 -3.75 10.39
N PHE A 151 -6.91 -2.81 9.87
CA PHE A 151 -6.32 -2.93 8.55
C PHE A 151 -5.38 -4.15 8.43
N SER A 152 -4.48 -4.37 9.41
CA SER A 152 -3.60 -5.54 9.45
C SER A 152 -4.38 -6.85 9.45
N MET A 153 -5.45 -6.96 10.25
CA MET A 153 -6.30 -8.16 10.30
C MET A 153 -7.06 -8.39 9.00
N PHE A 154 -7.54 -7.33 8.35
CA PHE A 154 -8.15 -7.43 7.03
C PHE A 154 -7.16 -7.99 6.01
N GLN A 155 -5.94 -7.46 5.96
CA GLN A 155 -4.90 -7.91 5.02
C GLN A 155 -4.38 -9.31 5.32
N LEU A 156 -4.33 -9.70 6.60
CA LEU A 156 -4.03 -11.07 7.02
C LEU A 156 -4.95 -12.09 6.32
N THR A 157 -6.24 -11.78 6.15
CA THR A 157 -7.17 -12.72 5.49
C THR A 157 -6.81 -12.99 4.02
N PHE A 158 -6.24 -12.00 3.32
CA PHE A 158 -5.69 -12.20 1.98
C PHE A 158 -4.41 -13.04 2.02
N ALA A 159 -3.53 -12.79 2.98
CA ALA A 159 -2.35 -13.64 3.14
C ALA A 159 -2.73 -15.11 3.42
N ILE A 160 -3.80 -15.34 4.18
CA ILE A 160 -4.32 -16.68 4.50
C ILE A 160 -4.92 -17.38 3.28
N ILE A 161 -5.60 -16.66 2.38
CA ILE A 161 -6.29 -17.26 1.23
C ILE A 161 -5.37 -17.53 0.03
N THR A 162 -4.22 -16.85 -0.05
CA THR A 162 -3.23 -17.01 -1.11
C THR A 162 -1.93 -17.69 -0.66
N PRO A 163 -1.96 -18.76 0.17
CA PRO A 163 -0.73 -19.36 0.69
C PRO A 163 0.16 -19.94 -0.44
#